data_AF-A0A2H9MKK8-F1
#
_entry.id   AF-A0A2H9MKK8-F1
#
_cell.length_a   1.000
_cell.length_b   1.000
_cell.length_c   1.000
_cell.angle_alpha   90.00
_cell.angle_beta   90.00
_cell.angle_gamma   90.00
#
_symmetry.space_group_name_H-M   'P 1'
#
loop_
_entity.id
_entity.type
_entity.pdbx_description
1 polymer ?
#
loop_
_entity_poly.entity_id
_entity_poly.type
_entity_poly.pdbx_seq_one_letter_code
_entity_poly.pdbx_strand_id
1 'polypeptide(L)'
;MLNQKLNTYHSILPSMIENEIFEIWKNINPSSAFSQGLDEHAGKLFIPTKGNKKRILQKIGKLRNKADEIESRFLDYLETSLMFEEPPECPSIILWTFFAHISKEGINPGHLIMLSENSIKLIDAYNKMGYDWPVEIKILTYRGCKGLIG
;
A
#
# COMPACT_ATOMS: atom_id res chain seq x y z
N MET A 1 32.37 0.41 42.13
CA MET A 1 31.67 -0.43 41.14
C MET A 1 30.18 -0.39 41.41
N LEU A 2 29.44 0.47 40.71
CA LEU A 2 27.99 0.39 40.60
C LEU A 2 27.56 1.09 39.30
N ASN A 3 27.57 0.26 38.25
CA ASN A 3 26.75 0.29 37.05
C ASN A 3 26.51 1.63 36.33
N GLN A 4 27.40 1.92 35.39
CA GLN A 4 27.11 2.54 34.11
C GLN A 4 26.03 1.74 33.35
N LYS A 5 24.74 2.00 33.60
CA LYS A 5 23.63 1.47 32.77
C LYS A 5 22.49 2.47 32.59
N LEU A 6 22.81 3.71 32.26
CA LEU A 6 21.83 4.70 31.80
C LEU A 6 22.43 5.49 30.64
N ASN A 7 22.55 4.87 29.48
CA ASN A 7 22.71 5.57 28.20
C ASN A 7 22.49 4.61 27.04
N THR A 8 21.23 4.41 26.67
CA THR A 8 20.84 3.97 25.32
C THR A 8 19.38 4.40 25.10
N TYR A 9 19.13 5.71 25.14
CA TYR A 9 18.04 6.23 24.34
C TYR A 9 18.54 6.20 22.90
N HIS A 10 18.24 5.11 22.18
CA HIS A 10 18.32 5.14 20.73
C HIS A 10 17.45 6.32 20.25
N SER A 11 17.97 7.09 19.30
CA SER A 11 17.21 8.16 18.66
C SER A 11 15.85 7.61 18.22
N ILE A 12 14.76 8.23 18.66
CA ILE A 12 13.37 7.89 18.27
C ILE A 12 13.13 8.18 16.76
N LEU A 13 14.12 8.79 16.10
CA LEU A 13 14.06 9.13 14.69
C LEU A 13 14.58 7.98 13.83
N PRO A 14 13.86 7.62 12.75
CA PRO A 14 14.31 6.57 11.84
C PRO A 14 15.65 6.93 11.18
N SER A 15 16.41 5.90 10.85
CA SER A 15 17.61 6.00 10.02
C SER A 15 17.28 6.62 8.65
N MET A 16 18.31 7.08 7.92
CA MET A 16 18.09 7.56 6.54
C MET A 16 17.48 6.47 5.65
N ILE A 17 17.88 5.21 5.85
CA ILE A 17 17.37 4.06 5.09
C ILE A 17 15.94 3.74 5.52
N GLU A 18 15.64 3.68 6.82
CA GLU A 18 14.29 3.46 7.33
C GLU A 18 13.31 4.52 6.81
N ASN A 19 13.73 5.80 6.75
CA ASN A 19 12.94 6.86 6.15
C ASN A 19 12.68 6.62 4.66
N GLU A 20 13.70 6.23 3.87
CA GLU A 20 13.51 5.91 2.46
C GLU A 20 12.58 4.70 2.26
N ILE A 21 12.64 3.69 3.14
CA ILE A 21 11.73 2.55 3.11
C ILE A 21 10.31 2.98 3.46
N PHE A 22 10.14 3.82 4.47
CA PHE A 22 8.85 4.38 4.86
C PHE A 22 8.21 5.19 3.73
N GLU A 23 9.01 5.98 3.01
CA GLU A 23 8.57 6.69 1.80
C GLU A 23 8.07 5.72 0.72
N ILE A 24 8.73 4.58 0.52
CA ILE A 24 8.24 3.55 -0.40
C ILE A 24 6.91 2.97 0.09
N TRP A 25 6.84 2.59 1.37
CA TRP A 25 5.65 1.97 1.96
C TRP A 25 4.41 2.86 1.83
N LYS A 26 4.48 4.15 2.21
CA LYS A 26 3.31 5.04 2.14
C LYS A 26 2.88 5.34 0.70
N ASN A 27 3.82 5.27 -0.25
CA ASN A 27 3.52 5.45 -1.68
C ASN A 27 2.79 4.25 -2.30
N ILE A 28 3.04 3.03 -1.80
CA ILE A 28 2.31 1.83 -2.25
C ILE A 28 1.07 1.52 -1.41
N ASN A 29 0.98 2.06 -0.19
CA ASN A 29 -0.16 1.89 0.73
C ASN A 29 -0.78 3.24 1.16
N PRO A 30 -1.23 4.10 0.23
CA PRO A 30 -1.74 5.42 0.59
C PRO A 30 -2.97 5.40 1.50
N SER A 31 -3.88 4.42 1.32
CA SER A 31 -5.03 4.28 2.24
C SER A 31 -4.56 3.97 3.65
N SER A 32 -3.61 3.03 3.82
CA SER A 32 -3.08 2.68 5.14
C SER A 32 -2.33 3.85 5.78
N ALA A 33 -1.54 4.58 4.98
CA ALA A 33 -0.86 5.80 5.41
C ALA A 33 -1.86 6.84 5.95
N PHE A 34 -2.94 7.10 5.20
CA PHE A 34 -4.01 7.99 5.65
C PHE A 34 -4.65 7.49 6.95
N SER A 35 -5.06 6.22 7.02
CA SER A 35 -5.66 5.64 8.23
C SER A 35 -4.76 5.71 9.46
N GLN A 36 -3.44 5.76 9.27
CA GLN A 36 -2.43 5.88 10.33
C GLN A 36 -2.04 7.33 10.66
N GLY A 37 -2.71 8.33 10.09
CA GLY A 37 -2.55 9.74 10.44
C GLY A 37 -1.78 10.60 9.45
N LEU A 38 -1.37 10.06 8.29
CA LEU A 38 -0.75 10.85 7.22
C LEU A 38 -1.83 11.48 6.33
N ASP A 39 -2.37 12.63 6.76
CA ASP A 39 -3.50 13.30 6.12
C ASP A 39 -3.23 13.70 4.67
N GLU A 40 -1.96 13.92 4.29
CA GLU A 40 -1.58 14.19 2.91
C GLU A 40 -1.87 13.02 1.95
N HIS A 41 -2.18 11.84 2.47
CA HIS A 41 -2.56 10.66 1.70
C HIS A 41 -4.08 10.47 1.55
N ALA A 42 -4.90 11.39 2.07
CA ALA A 42 -6.34 11.34 1.91
C ALA A 42 -6.78 11.26 0.44
N GLY A 43 -7.78 10.43 0.15
CA GLY A 43 -8.33 10.29 -1.19
C GLY A 43 -7.44 9.56 -2.20
N LYS A 44 -6.31 8.98 -1.77
CA LYS A 44 -5.33 8.33 -2.67
C LYS A 44 -5.43 6.80 -2.64
N LEU A 45 -5.24 6.20 -3.82
CA LEU A 45 -5.03 4.76 -4.02
C LEU A 45 -3.73 4.54 -4.79
N PHE A 46 -3.06 3.42 -4.54
CA PHE A 46 -1.91 3.03 -5.37
C PHE A 46 -2.42 2.46 -6.70
N ILE A 47 -2.01 3.08 -7.81
CA ILE A 47 -2.40 2.63 -9.16
C ILE A 47 -1.27 1.78 -9.76
N PRO A 48 -1.42 0.45 -9.88
CA PRO A 48 -0.33 -0.49 -10.14
C PRO A 48 0.05 -0.58 -11.64
N THR A 49 0.20 0.56 -12.31
CA THR A 49 0.66 0.57 -13.72
C THR A 49 2.06 -0.05 -13.84
N LYS A 50 2.39 -0.63 -15.00
CA LYS A 50 3.73 -1.18 -15.28
C LYS A 50 4.85 -0.17 -14.98
N GLY A 51 4.63 1.11 -15.32
CA GLY A 51 5.57 2.20 -15.06
C GLY A 51 5.75 2.49 -13.56
N ASN A 52 4.65 2.56 -12.80
CA ASN A 52 4.70 2.79 -11.35
C ASN A 52 5.41 1.63 -10.64
N LYS A 53 5.04 0.39 -10.94
CA LYS A 53 5.69 -0.81 -10.37
C LYS A 53 7.19 -0.82 -10.67
N LYS A 54 7.58 -0.65 -11.95
CA LYS A 54 8.99 -0.61 -12.36
C LYS A 54 9.79 0.44 -11.60
N ARG A 55 9.24 1.66 -11.45
CA ARG A 55 9.91 2.75 -10.72
C ARG A 55 10.14 2.41 -9.26
N ILE A 56 9.17 1.79 -8.58
CA ILE A 56 9.28 1.43 -7.17
C ILE A 56 10.25 0.26 -6.98
N LEU A 57 10.17 -0.78 -7.82
CA LEU A 57 11.09 -1.92 -7.78
C LEU A 57 12.55 -1.49 -7.99
N GLN A 58 12.79 -0.52 -8.88
CA GLN A 58 14.12 0.08 -9.04
C GLN A 58 14.61 0.81 -7.79
N LYS A 59 13.71 1.47 -7.03
CA LYS A 59 14.07 2.10 -5.75
C LYS A 59 14.39 1.04 -4.69
N ILE A 60 13.55 0.01 -4.58
CA ILE A 60 13.76 -1.13 -3.67
C ILE A 60 15.11 -1.76 -3.91
N GLY A 61 15.44 -2.11 -5.16
CA GLY A 61 16.74 -2.74 -5.50
C GLY A 61 17.95 -1.85 -5.21
N LYS A 62 17.84 -0.52 -5.37
CA LYS A 62 18.91 0.41 -4.99
C LYS A 62 19.10 0.50 -3.47
N LEU A 63 18.00 0.48 -2.72
CA LEU A 63 18.00 0.64 -1.27
C LEU A 63 18.50 -0.63 -0.57
N ARG A 64 18.12 -1.81 -1.09
CA ARG A 64 18.56 -3.12 -0.59
C ARG A 64 20.09 -3.25 -0.47
N ASN A 65 20.84 -2.65 -1.39
CA ASN A 65 22.32 -2.69 -1.35
C ASN A 65 22.94 -1.95 -0.16
N LYS A 66 22.16 -1.13 0.54
CA LYS A 66 22.59 -0.31 1.69
C LYS A 66 21.89 -0.71 2.98
N ALA A 67 20.93 -1.64 2.89
CA ALA A 67 20.05 -2.03 3.97
C ALA A 67 20.72 -3.05 4.90
N ASP A 68 20.37 -3.02 6.17
CA ASP A 68 20.66 -4.12 7.09
C ASP A 68 19.75 -5.34 6.84
N GLU A 69 19.91 -6.39 7.64
CA GLU A 69 19.13 -7.62 7.47
C GLU A 69 17.62 -7.41 7.65
N ILE A 70 17.20 -6.59 8.61
CA ILE A 70 15.79 -6.36 8.92
C ILE A 70 15.16 -5.49 7.83
N GLU A 71 15.85 -4.41 7.47
CA GLU A 71 15.48 -3.51 6.37
C GLU A 71 15.37 -4.27 5.04
N SER A 72 16.33 -5.17 4.76
CA SER A 72 16.30 -6.00 3.54
C SER A 72 15.09 -6.94 3.53
N ARG A 73 14.76 -7.59 4.66
CA ARG A 73 13.56 -8.45 4.74
C ARG A 73 12.28 -7.67 4.50
N PHE A 74 12.18 -6.44 5.02
CA PHE A 74 11.01 -5.62 4.78
C PHE A 74 10.93 -5.14 3.31
N LEU A 75 12.06 -4.82 2.69
CA LEU A 75 12.15 -4.53 1.25
C LEU A 75 11.72 -5.73 0.39
N ASP A 76 12.07 -6.96 0.79
CA ASP A 76 11.66 -8.19 0.11
C ASP A 76 10.14 -8.39 0.19
N TYR A 77 9.54 -8.09 1.35
CA TYR A 77 8.08 -8.06 1.49
C TYR A 77 7.44 -7.02 0.55
N LEU A 78 7.97 -5.79 0.50
CA LEU A 78 7.43 -4.73 -0.37
C LEU A 78 7.56 -5.13 -1.85
N GLU A 79 8.70 -5.68 -2.27
CA GLU A 79 8.89 -6.19 -3.63
C GLU A 79 7.89 -7.31 -3.95
N THR A 80 7.74 -8.28 -3.05
CA THR A 80 6.78 -9.38 -3.21
C THR A 80 5.38 -8.83 -3.40
N SER A 81 4.92 -7.91 -2.55
CA SER A 81 3.58 -7.32 -2.65
C SER A 81 3.31 -6.61 -3.99
N LEU A 82 4.34 -6.05 -4.61
CA LEU A 82 4.23 -5.37 -5.91
C LEU A 82 4.28 -6.33 -7.10
N MET A 83 5.02 -7.42 -6.96
CA MET A 83 5.23 -8.43 -8.00
C MET A 83 4.17 -9.51 -7.99
N PHE A 84 3.45 -9.68 -6.87
CA PHE A 84 2.47 -10.74 -6.72
C PHE A 84 1.32 -10.55 -7.72
N GLU A 85 1.20 -11.52 -8.63
CA GLU A 85 0.14 -11.56 -9.63
C GLU A 85 -1.04 -12.35 -9.07
N GLU A 86 -1.70 -11.78 -8.06
CA GLU A 86 -2.96 -12.32 -7.57
C GLU A 86 -4.14 -11.75 -8.36
N PRO A 87 -5.26 -12.50 -8.40
CA PRO A 87 -6.51 -12.01 -8.95
C PRO A 87 -6.87 -10.69 -8.27
N PRO A 88 -7.13 -9.62 -9.04
CA PRO A 88 -7.30 -8.31 -8.46
C PRO A 88 -8.45 -8.25 -7.47
N GLU A 89 -8.15 -8.00 -6.21
CA GLU A 89 -9.14 -7.73 -5.15
C GLU A 89 -9.67 -6.29 -5.20
N CYS A 90 -9.78 -5.71 -6.41
CA CYS A 90 -10.13 -4.30 -6.60
C CYS A 90 -11.37 -3.86 -5.82
N PRO A 91 -12.51 -4.56 -5.89
CA PRO A 91 -13.71 -4.11 -5.18
C PRO A 91 -13.53 -4.12 -3.66
N SER A 92 -12.80 -5.10 -3.12
CA SER A 92 -12.47 -5.19 -1.69
C SER A 92 -11.57 -4.03 -1.27
N ILE A 93 -10.48 -3.77 -2.00
CA ILE A 93 -9.56 -2.65 -1.74
C ILE A 93 -10.31 -1.32 -1.73
N ILE A 94 -11.15 -1.10 -2.74
CA ILE A 94 -11.95 0.13 -2.87
C ILE A 94 -12.89 0.27 -1.67
N LEU A 95 -13.70 -0.74 -1.39
CA LEU A 95 -14.64 -0.72 -0.27
C LEU A 95 -13.94 -0.43 1.06
N TRP A 96 -12.89 -1.18 1.39
CA TRP A 96 -12.18 -0.99 2.66
C TRP A 96 -11.52 0.38 2.75
N THR A 97 -11.08 0.94 1.62
CA THR A 97 -10.55 2.31 1.56
C THR A 97 -11.65 3.34 1.88
N PHE A 98 -12.83 3.22 1.27
CA PHE A 98 -13.97 4.09 1.58
C PHE A 98 -14.39 3.97 3.04
N PHE A 99 -14.51 2.74 3.54
CA PHE A 99 -14.84 2.47 4.93
C PHE A 99 -13.82 3.10 5.88
N ALA A 100 -12.53 2.96 5.60
CA ALA A 100 -11.47 3.52 6.44
C ALA A 100 -11.50 5.05 6.46
N HIS A 101 -11.80 5.70 5.33
CA HIS A 101 -11.97 7.16 5.28
C HIS A 101 -13.19 7.59 6.11
N ILE A 102 -14.36 7.03 5.84
CA ILE A 102 -15.59 7.35 6.58
C ILE A 102 -15.42 7.11 8.08
N SER A 103 -14.75 6.03 8.46
CA SER A 103 -14.49 5.71 9.87
C SER A 103 -13.54 6.71 10.54
N LYS A 104 -12.55 7.23 9.80
CA LYS A 104 -11.55 8.16 10.34
C LYS A 104 -12.08 9.59 10.45
N GLU A 105 -12.73 10.10 9.40
CA GLU A 105 -13.05 11.53 9.27
C GLU A 105 -14.56 11.82 9.10
N GLY A 106 -15.41 10.80 9.13
CA GLY A 106 -16.81 10.93 8.73
C GLY A 106 -16.94 11.11 7.21
N ILE A 107 -18.10 11.64 6.77
CA ILE A 107 -18.34 11.89 5.35
C ILE A 107 -17.63 13.19 4.95
N ASN A 108 -16.50 13.06 4.27
CA ASN A 108 -15.80 14.16 3.60
C ASN A 108 -16.00 14.06 2.08
N PRO A 109 -16.92 14.84 1.47
CA PRO A 109 -17.25 14.70 0.06
C PRO A 109 -16.05 14.87 -0.89
N GLY A 110 -15.11 15.77 -0.55
CA GLY A 110 -13.93 16.01 -1.38
C GLY A 110 -13.05 14.76 -1.50
N HIS A 111 -12.74 14.12 -0.36
CA HIS A 111 -11.95 12.90 -0.34
C HIS A 111 -12.69 11.72 -0.99
N LEU A 112 -14.01 11.59 -0.77
CA LEU A 112 -14.80 10.52 -1.39
C LEU A 112 -14.90 10.64 -2.92
N ILE A 113 -14.96 11.87 -3.45
CA ILE A 113 -14.90 12.11 -4.90
C ILE A 113 -13.52 11.69 -5.43
N MET A 114 -12.43 12.11 -4.79
CA MET A 114 -11.07 11.70 -5.18
C MET A 114 -10.89 10.18 -5.13
N LEU A 115 -11.44 9.51 -4.11
CA LEU A 115 -11.44 8.05 -4.03
C LEU A 115 -12.20 7.42 -5.19
N SER A 116 -13.36 7.96 -5.55
CA SER A 116 -14.15 7.47 -6.68
C SER A 116 -13.36 7.56 -7.99
N GLU A 117 -12.73 8.70 -8.25
CA GLU A 117 -11.87 8.89 -9.43
C GLU A 117 -10.66 7.95 -9.45
N ASN A 118 -9.99 7.77 -8.30
CA ASN A 118 -8.85 6.87 -8.20
C ASN A 118 -9.25 5.39 -8.25
N SER A 119 -10.47 5.04 -7.83
CA SER A 119 -11.04 3.70 -7.96
C SER A 119 -11.24 3.32 -9.42
N ILE A 120 -11.73 4.24 -10.25
CA ILE A 120 -11.84 4.04 -11.71
C ILE A 120 -10.45 3.77 -12.31
N LYS A 121 -9.45 4.58 -11.95
CA LYS A 121 -8.06 4.38 -12.43
C LYS A 121 -7.47 3.05 -11.99
N LEU A 122 -7.80 2.59 -10.78
CA LEU A 122 -7.36 1.31 -10.24
C LEU A 122 -7.95 0.15 -11.06
N ILE A 123 -9.26 0.16 -11.27
CA ILE A 123 -9.98 -0.83 -12.08
C ILE A 123 -9.41 -0.87 -13.50
N ASP A 124 -9.21 0.29 -14.13
CA ASP A 124 -8.61 0.39 -15.47
C ASP A 124 -7.19 -0.18 -15.53
N ALA A 125 -6.38 0.06 -14.50
CA ALA A 125 -5.01 -0.45 -14.45
C ALA A 125 -5.00 -1.98 -14.44
N TYR A 126 -5.88 -2.62 -13.67
CA TYR A 126 -5.99 -4.07 -13.60
C TYR A 126 -6.61 -4.68 -14.86
N ASN A 127 -7.64 -4.05 -15.44
CA ASN A 127 -8.21 -4.48 -16.72
C ASN A 127 -7.14 -4.52 -17.83
N LYS A 128 -6.23 -3.54 -17.85
CA LYS A 128 -5.11 -3.47 -18.81
C LYS A 128 -4.00 -4.49 -18.57
N MET A 129 -3.96 -5.15 -17.40
CA MET A 129 -2.97 -6.21 -17.17
C MET A 129 -3.28 -7.46 -17.99
N GLY A 130 -4.54 -7.66 -18.40
CA GLY A 130 -4.92 -8.69 -19.37
C GLY A 130 -4.75 -10.13 -18.89
N TYR A 131 -4.74 -10.36 -17.58
CA TYR A 131 -4.69 -11.72 -17.03
C TYR A 131 -5.99 -12.46 -17.35
N ASP A 132 -5.88 -13.63 -17.98
CA ASP A 132 -7.01 -14.55 -18.10
C ASP A 132 -7.07 -15.46 -16.88
N TRP A 133 -7.74 -14.96 -15.83
CA TRP A 133 -7.89 -15.73 -14.61
C TRP A 133 -8.77 -16.97 -14.82
N PRO A 134 -8.44 -18.11 -14.19
CA PRO A 134 -9.32 -19.27 -14.17
C PRO A 134 -10.73 -18.91 -13.67
N VAL A 135 -11.74 -19.66 -14.12
CA VAL A 135 -13.14 -19.37 -13.77
C VAL A 135 -13.40 -19.51 -12.26
N GLU A 136 -12.71 -20.43 -11.61
CA GLU A 136 -12.76 -20.68 -10.17
C GLU A 136 -12.32 -19.45 -9.38
N ILE A 137 -11.25 -18.81 -9.85
CA ILE A 137 -10.72 -17.57 -9.29
C ILE A 137 -11.74 -16.44 -9.45
N LYS A 138 -12.29 -16.28 -10.66
CA LYS A 138 -13.32 -15.26 -10.93
C LYS A 138 -14.54 -15.46 -10.01
N ILE A 139 -14.95 -16.71 -9.76
CA ILE A 139 -16.04 -17.07 -8.83
C ILE A 139 -15.67 -16.70 -7.39
N LEU A 140 -14.46 -17.01 -6.92
CA LEU A 140 -14.00 -16.67 -5.56
C LEU A 140 -13.96 -15.15 -5.36
N THR A 141 -13.39 -14.40 -6.31
CA THR A 141 -13.38 -12.94 -6.26
C THR A 141 -14.80 -12.38 -6.25
N TYR A 142 -15.69 -12.86 -7.12
CA TYR A 142 -17.11 -12.43 -7.13
C TYR A 142 -17.80 -12.72 -5.79
N ARG A 143 -17.59 -13.90 -5.20
CA ARG A 143 -18.16 -14.26 -3.90
C ARG A 143 -17.61 -13.42 -2.75
N GLY A 144 -16.31 -13.14 -2.75
CA GLY A 144 -15.69 -12.24 -1.78
C GLY A 144 -16.24 -10.80 -1.88
N CYS A 145 -16.68 -10.42 -3.08
CA CYS A 145 -17.36 -9.14 -3.31
C CYS A 145 -18.88 -9.19 -3.08
N LYS A 146 -19.46 -10.36 -2.88
CA LYS A 146 -20.91 -10.53 -2.70
C LYS A 146 -21.32 -10.00 -1.32
N GLY A 147 -22.11 -8.94 -1.30
CA GLY A 147 -22.44 -8.16 -0.09
C GLY A 147 -21.72 -6.82 0.01
N LEU A 148 -20.77 -6.53 -0.90
CA LEU A 148 -20.14 -5.21 -1.03
C LEU A 148 -20.97 -4.24 -1.90
N ILE A 149 -21.84 -4.80 -2.73
CA ILE A 149 -22.83 -4.08 -3.53
C ILE A 149 -24.16 -4.75 -3.18
N GLY A 150 -24.95 -4.07 -2.36
CA GLY A 150 -26.34 -4.43 -2.07
C GLY A 150 -27.25 -4.00 -3.21
#